data_AF-A0A9W4S488-F1
#
_entry.id   AF-A0A9W4S488-F1
#
_cell.length_a   1.000
_cell.length_b   1.000
_cell.length_c   1.000
_cell.angle_alpha   90.00
_cell.angle_beta   90.00
_cell.angle_gamma   90.00
#
_symmetry.space_group_name_H-M   'P 1'
#
loop_
_entity.id
_entity.type
_entity.pdbx_description
1 polymer ?
#
loop_
_entity_poly.entity_id
_entity_poly.type
_entity_poly.pdbx_seq_one_letter_code
_entity_poly.pdbx_strand_id
1 'polypeptide(L)'
;MPWRKPDVCRRTEKITAPEFESQPKFGPINFEGVQYISSLSNTRDDYLAEFVFKPIATQAVDSVYVAQNYLGVMKVLFCSSGQALSVEQRRGLWWRIIPLHRCEPVLVTETDGIKLCALVPAKEETGSHPNPFLWSVPPSEPVRLVQLAEGSPPAAQLSMRIRFFWKFSIISLHAHISGEDLAFYEGYEAGIWLYFPLEKGEKITEIWKHGESKADLALIFKTNHDRVALFGPQLKSQALPLSALIDLPRQNGGSRLFFEHSPHGVRSLCFETPKPEPRPGSSLALQKPESPYPKSFSESYFYSTAILDGIDMITLCQRYVWGKRRIIGLLLQFSGGRQSCVGQIRLDCLGNPLPLGSHQSIWLGFSKDDHRPFVSVLEFSEPKPTEGVWWFEVELFGRLEWWFSLKQSQVCHMGKSSPPTRL
;
A
#
# COMPACT_ATOMS: atom_id res chain seq x y z
N MET A 1 40.34 -13.66 12.88
CA MET A 1 39.66 -14.92 13.24
C MET A 1 38.18 -14.79 12.88
N PRO A 2 37.67 -15.55 11.92
CA PRO A 2 36.27 -15.47 11.54
C PRO A 2 35.42 -16.25 12.55
N TRP A 3 34.40 -15.59 13.09
CA TRP A 3 33.38 -16.21 13.92
C TRP A 3 32.64 -17.26 13.09
N ARG A 4 32.88 -18.55 13.38
CA ARG A 4 32.01 -19.63 12.91
C ARG A 4 30.64 -19.42 13.54
N LYS A 5 29.59 -19.40 12.72
CA LYS A 5 28.24 -19.62 13.21
C LYS A 5 28.25 -20.97 13.96
N PRO A 6 27.64 -21.08 15.15
CA PRO A 6 27.43 -22.39 15.74
C PRO A 6 26.63 -23.23 14.75
N ASP A 7 27.09 -24.45 14.49
CA ASP A 7 26.32 -25.46 13.76
C ASP A 7 25.08 -25.78 14.60
N VAL A 8 24.00 -25.02 14.39
CA VAL A 8 22.66 -25.43 14.82
C VAL A 8 22.40 -26.74 14.09
N CYS A 9 22.14 -27.79 14.87
CA CYS A 9 21.92 -29.15 14.39
C CYS A 9 20.66 -29.17 13.50
N ARG A 10 20.81 -28.80 12.22
CA ARG A 10 19.75 -28.84 11.22
C ARG A 10 19.44 -30.29 10.94
N ARG A 11 18.38 -30.81 11.56
CA ARG A 11 17.81 -32.09 11.16
C ARG A 11 16.90 -31.83 9.97
N THR A 12 17.08 -32.63 8.93
CA THR A 12 16.32 -32.53 7.69
C THR A 12 15.47 -33.78 7.57
N GLU A 13 14.16 -33.65 7.71
CA GLU A 13 13.22 -34.77 7.56
C GLU A 13 12.41 -34.60 6.27
N LYS A 14 12.26 -35.70 5.54
CA LYS A 14 11.52 -35.78 4.28
C LYS A 14 10.09 -36.20 4.54
N ILE A 15 9.16 -35.50 3.91
CA ILE A 15 7.72 -35.71 4.04
C ILE A 15 7.16 -35.78 2.64
N THR A 16 6.53 -36.89 2.28
CA THR A 16 5.81 -36.97 1.01
C THR A 16 4.49 -36.22 1.16
N ALA A 17 4.09 -35.41 0.19
CA ALA A 17 2.74 -34.86 0.19
C ALA A 17 1.69 -36.00 0.29
N PRO A 18 0.53 -35.75 0.92
CA PRO A 18 -0.46 -36.79 1.13
C PRO A 18 -0.98 -37.33 -0.21
N GLU A 19 -0.54 -38.53 -0.58
CA GLU A 19 -1.32 -39.42 -1.43
C GLU A 19 -2.42 -40.06 -0.59
N PHE A 20 -3.46 -40.58 -1.25
CA PHE A 20 -4.73 -41.10 -0.71
C PHE A 20 -4.63 -42.02 0.54
N GLU A 21 -3.44 -42.45 0.96
CA GLU A 21 -3.18 -43.35 2.09
C GLU A 21 -2.37 -42.74 3.26
N SER A 22 -1.84 -41.51 3.17
CA SER A 22 -1.03 -40.90 4.23
C SER A 22 -1.71 -39.69 4.90
N GLN A 23 -1.80 -39.71 6.23
CA GLN A 23 -2.39 -38.64 7.04
C GLN A 23 -1.28 -37.90 7.78
N PRO A 24 -0.77 -36.76 7.27
CA PRO A 24 0.32 -36.04 7.91
C PRO A 24 -0.14 -35.52 9.29
N LYS A 25 0.65 -35.85 10.32
CA LYS A 25 0.46 -35.38 11.69
C LYS A 25 1.52 -34.34 12.05
N PHE A 26 1.17 -33.44 12.96
CA PHE A 26 2.12 -32.49 13.52
C PHE A 26 2.19 -32.56 15.05
N GLY A 27 3.36 -32.21 15.58
CA GLY A 27 3.52 -31.94 17.01
C GLY A 27 3.37 -30.45 17.27
N PRO A 28 2.49 -30.01 18.18
CA PRO A 28 2.47 -28.62 18.64
C PRO A 28 3.54 -28.39 19.72
N ILE A 29 4.15 -27.21 19.73
CA ILE A 29 5.03 -26.76 20.83
C ILE A 29 4.80 -25.27 21.13
N ASN A 30 4.76 -24.93 22.41
CA ASN A 30 4.71 -23.53 22.84
C ASN A 30 6.14 -23.01 23.03
N PHE A 31 6.46 -21.93 22.33
CA PHE A 31 7.74 -21.23 22.45
C PHE A 31 7.46 -19.73 22.57
N GLU A 32 7.96 -19.10 23.63
CA GLU A 32 7.75 -17.66 23.93
C GLU A 32 6.27 -17.24 23.92
N GLY A 33 5.37 -18.10 24.42
CA GLY A 33 3.93 -17.83 24.48
C GLY A 33 3.19 -17.95 23.14
N VAL A 34 3.86 -18.44 22.09
CA VAL A 34 3.28 -18.68 20.76
C VAL A 34 3.36 -20.18 20.42
N GLN A 35 2.30 -20.71 19.80
CA GLN A 35 2.25 -22.10 19.36
C GLN A 35 2.89 -22.26 17.97
N TYR A 36 3.84 -23.19 17.87
CA TYR A 36 4.56 -23.58 16.66
C TYR A 36 4.37 -25.06 16.36
N ILE A 37 4.77 -25.46 15.16
CA ILE A 37 4.90 -26.86 14.80
C ILE A 37 6.30 -27.36 15.18
N SER A 38 6.40 -28.39 16.02
CA SER A 38 7.67 -29.02 16.39
C SER A 38 8.21 -29.97 15.34
N SER A 39 7.32 -30.72 14.71
CA SER A 39 7.62 -31.78 13.75
C SER A 39 6.41 -32.03 12.85
N LEU A 40 6.65 -32.56 11.64
CA LEU A 40 5.63 -32.94 10.67
C LEU A 40 6.05 -34.30 10.10
N SER A 41 5.18 -35.32 10.19
CA SER A 41 5.50 -36.67 9.72
C SER A 41 4.31 -37.38 9.07
N ASN A 42 4.62 -38.27 8.14
CA ASN A 42 3.66 -39.21 7.54
C ASN A 42 3.57 -40.54 8.29
N THR A 43 4.51 -40.82 9.20
CA THR A 43 4.49 -42.07 9.99
C THR A 43 3.49 -41.96 11.14
N ARG A 44 2.83 -43.08 11.46
CA ARG A 44 2.03 -43.20 12.68
C ARG A 44 2.97 -43.22 13.88
N ASP A 45 3.38 -42.04 14.32
CA ASP A 45 4.06 -41.87 15.60
C ASP A 45 3.00 -41.56 16.68
N ASP A 46 3.07 -42.27 17.80
CA ASP A 46 2.12 -42.19 18.91
C ASP A 46 2.31 -40.91 19.75
N TYR A 47 3.42 -40.20 19.53
CA TYR A 47 3.74 -38.91 20.18
C TYR A 47 3.26 -37.68 19.38
N LEU A 48 2.71 -37.86 18.18
CA LEU A 48 2.18 -36.76 17.35
C LEU A 48 0.67 -36.60 17.60
N ALA A 49 0.31 -35.44 18.18
CA ALA A 49 -0.99 -35.23 18.81
C ALA A 49 -2.15 -34.92 17.83
N GLU A 50 -1.89 -34.27 16.69
CA GLU A 50 -2.96 -33.73 15.84
C GLU A 50 -2.74 -33.97 14.33
N PHE A 51 -3.82 -34.27 13.60
CA PHE A 51 -3.82 -34.41 12.15
C PHE A 51 -3.84 -33.03 11.48
N VAL A 52 -2.87 -32.75 10.61
CA VAL A 52 -2.83 -31.50 9.80
C VAL A 52 -3.83 -31.57 8.65
N PHE A 53 -4.11 -32.78 8.18
CA PHE A 53 -4.98 -33.03 7.05
C PHE A 53 -5.63 -34.40 7.18
N LYS A 54 -6.95 -34.46 6.97
CA LYS A 54 -7.68 -35.71 6.76
C LYS A 54 -8.02 -35.80 5.28
N PRO A 55 -7.39 -36.71 4.52
CA PRO A 55 -7.68 -36.87 3.10
C PRO A 55 -9.15 -37.24 2.91
N ILE A 56 -9.84 -36.46 2.08
CA ILE A 56 -11.18 -36.81 1.58
C ILE A 56 -10.94 -37.51 0.25
N ALA A 57 -11.47 -38.72 0.08
CA ALA A 57 -11.23 -39.61 -1.07
C ALA A 57 -11.68 -39.04 -2.44
N THR A 58 -12.17 -37.80 -2.50
CA THR A 58 -12.59 -37.14 -3.74
C THR A 58 -11.80 -35.86 -4.03
N GLN A 59 -10.85 -35.48 -3.17
CA GLN A 59 -10.18 -34.20 -3.23
C GLN A 59 -8.66 -34.37 -3.34
N ALA A 60 -8.12 -34.17 -4.56
CA ALA A 60 -6.68 -34.18 -4.80
C ALA A 60 -6.04 -32.91 -4.23
N VAL A 61 -5.03 -33.06 -3.38
CA VAL A 61 -4.25 -31.94 -2.85
C VAL A 61 -3.25 -31.50 -3.91
N ASP A 62 -3.20 -30.21 -4.19
CA ASP A 62 -2.25 -29.65 -5.16
C ASP A 62 -1.36 -28.53 -4.63
N SER A 63 -1.66 -28.02 -3.44
CA SER A 63 -0.95 -26.88 -2.88
C SER A 63 -0.82 -27.04 -1.37
N VAL A 64 0.35 -26.66 -0.83
CA VAL A 64 0.60 -26.58 0.60
C VAL A 64 0.79 -25.12 1.00
N TYR A 65 -0.04 -24.65 1.91
CA TYR A 65 0.02 -23.31 2.47
C TYR A 65 0.70 -23.37 3.83
N VAL A 66 1.78 -22.60 3.99
CA VAL A 66 2.59 -22.59 5.20
C VAL A 66 2.51 -21.20 5.83
N ALA A 67 1.88 -21.10 6.99
CA ALA A 67 1.86 -19.89 7.80
C ALA A 67 3.08 -19.88 8.72
N GLN A 68 3.86 -18.81 8.65
CA GLN A 68 5.11 -18.66 9.40
C GLN A 68 5.31 -17.22 9.87
N ASN A 69 6.05 -17.07 10.95
CA ASN A 69 6.60 -15.78 11.39
C ASN A 69 8.13 -15.78 11.30
N TYR A 70 8.78 -14.78 11.90
CA TYR A 70 10.24 -14.67 11.88
C TYR A 70 10.96 -15.77 12.69
N LEU A 71 10.25 -16.51 13.55
CA LEU A 71 10.79 -17.58 14.39
C LEU A 71 10.54 -18.98 13.81
N GLY A 72 9.45 -19.19 13.08
CA GLY A 72 9.18 -20.51 12.49
C GLY A 72 7.77 -20.72 11.96
N VAL A 73 7.51 -21.98 11.63
CA VAL A 73 6.24 -22.45 11.06
C VAL A 73 5.21 -22.61 12.17
N MET A 74 4.07 -21.96 11.97
CA MET A 74 2.96 -21.93 12.91
C MET A 74 1.79 -22.79 12.43
N LYS A 75 1.59 -22.90 11.11
CA LYS A 75 0.48 -23.65 10.54
C LYS A 75 0.83 -24.18 9.16
N VAL A 76 0.35 -25.37 8.83
CA VAL A 76 0.45 -25.97 7.50
C VAL A 76 -0.95 -26.39 7.07
N LEU A 77 -1.33 -26.12 5.83
CA LEU A 77 -2.62 -26.49 5.26
C LEU A 77 -2.38 -27.16 3.91
N PHE A 78 -2.98 -28.32 3.71
CA PHE A 78 -3.00 -29.03 2.44
C PHE A 78 -4.33 -28.74 1.75
N CYS A 79 -4.29 -28.15 0.56
CA CYS A 79 -5.47 -27.65 -0.14
C CYS A 79 -5.48 -28.08 -1.61
N SER A 80 -6.66 -27.99 -2.20
CA SER A 80 -6.87 -28.08 -3.65
C SER A 80 -7.12 -26.70 -4.24
N SER A 81 -6.75 -26.50 -5.49
CA SER A 81 -6.83 -25.27 -6.29
C SER A 81 -8.24 -24.65 -6.39
N GLY A 82 -9.29 -25.39 -6.03
CA GLY A 82 -10.67 -24.88 -5.94
C GLY A 82 -11.12 -24.42 -4.55
N GLN A 83 -10.31 -24.60 -3.50
CA GLN A 83 -10.71 -24.27 -2.13
C GLN A 83 -10.25 -22.87 -1.74
N ALA A 84 -11.19 -21.93 -1.64
CA ALA A 84 -10.91 -20.59 -1.13
C ALA A 84 -10.51 -20.68 0.35
N LEU A 85 -9.29 -20.26 0.67
CA LEU A 85 -8.83 -20.11 2.05
C LEU A 85 -9.35 -18.78 2.60
N SER A 86 -10.32 -18.85 3.51
CA SER A 86 -10.70 -17.70 4.32
C SER A 86 -9.70 -17.57 5.48
N VAL A 87 -8.70 -16.72 5.27
CA VAL A 87 -7.69 -16.40 6.28
C VAL A 87 -7.61 -14.89 6.41
N GLU A 88 -7.70 -14.40 7.65
CA GLU A 88 -7.52 -13.00 7.96
C GLU A 88 -6.04 -12.62 8.02
N GLN A 89 -5.74 -11.39 7.60
CA GLN A 89 -4.41 -10.82 7.75
C GLN A 89 -4.08 -10.69 9.24
N ARG A 90 -2.93 -11.23 9.65
CA ARG A 90 -2.42 -11.07 11.02
C ARG A 90 -1.01 -10.51 11.01
N ARG A 91 -0.78 -9.47 11.82
CA ARG A 91 0.54 -8.84 11.94
C ARG A 91 1.58 -9.87 12.37
N GLY A 92 2.70 -9.90 11.66
CA GLY A 92 3.81 -10.84 11.94
C GLY A 92 3.58 -12.27 11.47
N LEU A 93 2.48 -12.56 10.77
CA LEU A 93 2.21 -13.85 10.14
C LEU A 93 2.23 -13.68 8.62
N TRP A 94 2.94 -14.58 7.94
CA TRP A 94 3.01 -14.61 6.49
C TRP A 94 2.75 -16.02 5.97
N TRP A 95 2.20 -16.10 4.78
CA TRP A 95 1.84 -17.32 4.09
C TRP A 95 2.75 -17.57 2.90
N ARG A 96 3.31 -18.78 2.84
CA ARG A 96 4.00 -19.31 1.67
C ARG A 96 3.10 -20.34 0.99
N ILE A 97 3.09 -20.36 -0.33
CA ILE A 97 2.36 -21.34 -1.13
C ILE A 97 3.38 -22.23 -1.83
N ILE A 98 3.27 -23.54 -1.64
CA ILE A 98 4.11 -24.57 -2.27
C ILE A 98 3.23 -25.35 -3.24
N PRO A 99 3.35 -25.13 -4.57
CA PRO A 99 2.61 -25.92 -5.54
C PRO A 99 3.19 -27.33 -5.65
N LEU A 100 2.32 -28.34 -5.71
CA LEU A 100 2.68 -29.76 -5.79
C LEU A 100 2.61 -30.31 -7.22
N HIS A 101 2.14 -29.51 -8.19
CA HIS A 101 1.74 -29.95 -9.53
C HIS A 101 2.82 -30.50 -10.49
N ARG A 102 4.07 -30.76 -10.06
CA ARG A 102 5.14 -31.12 -11.04
C ARG A 102 6.15 -32.20 -10.62
N CYS A 103 6.12 -32.74 -9.41
CA CYS A 103 7.04 -33.80 -8.98
C CYS A 103 6.39 -34.55 -7.80
N GLU A 104 6.76 -35.81 -7.55
CA GLU A 104 6.56 -36.47 -6.25
C GLU A 104 6.99 -35.47 -5.15
N PRO A 105 6.05 -34.84 -4.41
CA PRO A 105 6.41 -33.66 -3.65
C PRO A 105 6.97 -34.15 -2.32
N VAL A 106 8.25 -34.48 -2.33
CA VAL A 106 9.00 -34.61 -1.10
C VAL A 106 9.21 -33.19 -0.60
N LEU A 107 8.52 -32.85 0.48
CA LEU A 107 8.75 -31.68 1.29
C LEU A 107 9.87 -31.99 2.28
N VAL A 108 10.69 -30.99 2.53
CA VAL A 108 11.79 -31.03 3.47
C VAL A 108 11.47 -30.06 4.59
N THR A 109 11.58 -30.54 5.82
CA THR A 109 11.50 -29.70 7.01
C THR A 109 12.89 -29.27 7.46
N GLU A 110 13.00 -28.01 7.88
CA GLU A 110 14.15 -27.52 8.64
C GLU A 110 13.71 -27.25 10.07
N THR A 111 14.43 -27.78 11.04
CA THR A 111 14.19 -27.57 12.48
C THR A 111 15.41 -26.97 13.17
N ASP A 112 15.18 -26.18 14.22
CA ASP A 112 16.21 -25.71 15.16
C ASP A 112 16.44 -26.69 16.33
N GLY A 113 15.79 -27.85 16.31
CA GLY A 113 15.78 -28.84 17.39
C GLY A 113 14.61 -28.71 18.36
N ILE A 114 13.85 -27.60 18.29
CA ILE A 114 12.66 -27.34 19.12
C ILE A 114 11.42 -27.24 18.21
N LYS A 115 11.54 -26.48 17.12
CA LYS A 115 10.45 -26.19 16.20
C LYS A 115 10.87 -26.21 14.74
N LEU A 116 9.88 -26.37 13.87
CA LEU A 116 10.03 -26.19 12.43
C LEU A 116 10.29 -24.73 12.13
N CYS A 117 11.43 -24.45 11.52
CA CYS A 117 11.82 -23.14 11.01
C CYS A 117 11.35 -22.92 9.58
N ALA A 118 11.31 -23.98 8.77
CA ALA A 118 10.88 -23.90 7.38
C ALA A 118 10.32 -25.23 6.86
N LEU A 119 9.48 -25.12 5.83
CA LEU A 119 9.02 -26.22 4.98
C LEU A 119 9.30 -25.82 3.52
N VAL A 120 10.06 -26.64 2.80
CA VAL A 120 10.52 -26.36 1.42
C VAL A 120 10.42 -27.60 0.53
N PRO A 121 10.33 -27.46 -0.80
CA PRO A 121 10.42 -28.60 -1.71
C PRO A 121 11.83 -29.22 -1.71
N ALA A 122 11.94 -30.55 -1.82
CA ALA A 122 13.23 -31.26 -1.85
C ALA A 122 14.05 -31.01 -3.13
N LYS A 123 13.38 -30.74 -4.25
CA LYS A 123 13.99 -30.37 -5.53
C LYS A 123 13.72 -28.90 -5.81
N GLU A 124 14.42 -28.00 -5.14
CA GLU A 124 14.64 -26.67 -5.71
C GLU A 124 15.68 -26.84 -6.82
N GLU A 125 15.25 -26.89 -8.08
CA GLU A 125 16.20 -26.77 -9.19
C GLU A 125 16.98 -25.47 -9.00
N THR A 126 18.31 -25.61 -8.87
CA THR A 126 19.30 -24.56 -8.59
C THR A 126 19.43 -23.48 -9.66
N GLY A 127 18.37 -23.18 -10.42
CA GLY A 127 18.33 -22.08 -11.36
C GLY A 127 16.91 -21.78 -11.84
N SER A 128 16.29 -20.74 -11.27
CA SER A 128 15.36 -19.79 -11.93
C SER A 128 14.06 -19.43 -11.21
N HIS A 129 13.78 -19.90 -10.00
CA HIS A 129 12.66 -19.35 -9.22
C HIS A 129 13.15 -18.60 -7.97
N PRO A 130 13.12 -17.25 -7.97
CA PRO A 130 13.43 -16.50 -6.77
C PRO A 130 12.37 -16.82 -5.72
N ASN A 131 12.84 -17.27 -4.55
CA ASN A 131 12.20 -17.31 -3.23
C ASN A 131 10.67 -17.08 -3.23
N PRO A 132 9.83 -18.06 -2.86
CA PRO A 132 8.39 -17.93 -2.99
C PRO A 132 7.89 -16.74 -2.15
N PHE A 133 7.10 -15.87 -2.79
CA PHE A 133 6.48 -14.70 -2.16
C PHE A 133 5.85 -15.08 -0.82
N LEU A 134 6.10 -14.25 0.19
CA LEU A 134 5.43 -14.31 1.48
C LEU A 134 4.23 -13.38 1.44
N TRP A 135 3.04 -13.94 1.58
CA TRP A 135 1.78 -13.22 1.47
C TRP A 135 1.24 -12.88 2.86
N SER A 136 0.72 -11.67 3.06
CA SER A 136 -0.04 -11.33 4.27
C SER A 136 -1.33 -12.16 4.36
N VAL A 137 -1.95 -12.40 3.22
CA VAL A 137 -3.09 -13.31 3.01
C VAL A 137 -2.86 -14.00 1.67
N PRO A 138 -3.07 -15.33 1.57
CA PRO A 138 -2.92 -16.02 0.29
C PRO A 138 -3.86 -15.46 -0.79
N PRO A 139 -3.40 -15.30 -2.04
CA PRO A 139 -4.29 -15.05 -3.16
C PRO A 139 -5.25 -16.24 -3.36
N SER A 140 -6.44 -15.95 -3.89
CA SER A 140 -7.50 -16.93 -4.17
C SER A 140 -7.43 -17.44 -5.59
N GLU A 141 -6.73 -16.68 -6.43
CA GLU A 141 -6.55 -16.96 -7.84
C GLU A 141 -5.06 -16.76 -8.19
N PRO A 142 -4.58 -17.34 -9.30
CA PRO A 142 -3.25 -17.06 -9.81
C PRO A 142 -3.05 -15.56 -9.99
N VAL A 143 -1.94 -15.06 -9.46
CA VAL A 143 -1.59 -13.62 -9.53
C VAL A 143 -0.56 -13.34 -10.60
N ARG A 144 -0.69 -12.18 -11.26
CA ARG A 144 0.32 -11.65 -12.17
C ARG A 144 1.13 -10.56 -11.49
N LEU A 145 2.45 -10.60 -11.67
CA LEU A 145 3.39 -9.60 -11.17
C LEU A 145 3.55 -8.45 -12.17
N VAL A 146 3.53 -7.22 -11.68
CA VAL A 146 3.83 -6.00 -12.45
C VAL A 146 4.96 -5.25 -11.74
N GLN A 147 6.06 -5.01 -12.45
CA GLN A 147 7.15 -4.17 -11.99
C GLN A 147 6.84 -2.69 -12.26
N LEU A 148 6.98 -1.88 -11.21
CA LEU A 148 6.76 -0.44 -11.26
C LEU A 148 7.99 0.33 -11.74
N ALA A 149 9.21 -0.13 -11.44
CA ALA A 149 10.46 0.53 -11.85
C ALA A 149 11.46 -0.47 -12.44
N GLU A 150 12.11 -0.11 -13.55
CA GLU A 150 13.12 -0.95 -14.22
C GLU A 150 14.39 -1.13 -13.38
N GLY A 151 15.04 -2.30 -13.50
CA GLY A 151 16.30 -2.61 -12.82
C GLY A 151 16.21 -2.95 -11.33
N SER A 152 15.01 -3.12 -10.78
CA SER A 152 14.85 -3.61 -9.40
C SER A 152 15.13 -5.12 -9.35
N PRO A 153 16.08 -5.61 -8.54
CA PRO A 153 16.24 -7.05 -8.36
C PRO A 153 14.96 -7.64 -7.78
N PRO A 154 14.55 -8.87 -8.17
CA PRO A 154 13.43 -9.57 -7.54
C PRO A 154 13.66 -9.67 -6.02
N ALA A 155 12.58 -9.82 -5.26
CA ALA A 155 12.51 -9.74 -3.79
C ALA A 155 13.30 -10.84 -3.02
N ALA A 156 14.58 -11.03 -3.36
CA ALA A 156 15.52 -11.89 -2.68
C ALA A 156 16.71 -11.03 -2.23
N GLN A 157 16.98 -11.10 -0.93
CA GLN A 157 18.13 -10.50 -0.22
C GLN A 157 18.09 -8.99 0.01
N LEU A 158 17.80 -8.59 1.25
CA LEU A 158 18.27 -7.31 1.77
C LEU A 158 18.87 -7.50 3.16
N SER A 159 20.20 -7.61 3.22
CA SER A 159 20.96 -7.38 4.44
C SER A 159 20.94 -5.89 4.77
N MET A 160 20.64 -5.54 6.02
CA MET A 160 20.68 -4.19 6.56
C MET A 160 21.99 -3.48 6.22
N ARG A 161 21.92 -2.39 5.44
CA ARG A 161 22.85 -1.27 5.53
C ARG A 161 22.06 0.03 5.43
N ILE A 162 21.74 0.57 6.60
CA ILE A 162 21.12 1.88 6.79
C ILE A 162 22.13 2.94 6.33
N ARG A 163 21.77 3.71 5.29
CA ARG A 163 22.31 5.05 5.02
C ARG A 163 21.16 5.92 4.51
N PHE A 164 20.87 7.00 5.21
CA PHE A 164 19.75 7.90 4.96
C PHE A 164 20.04 8.81 3.75
N PHE A 165 19.29 8.62 2.67
CA PHE A 165 18.93 9.64 1.68
C PHE A 165 17.70 9.12 0.93
N TRP A 166 16.52 9.70 1.20
CA TRP A 166 15.25 9.18 0.71
C TRP A 166 14.85 9.89 -0.59
N LYS A 167 14.69 9.11 -1.68
CA LYS A 167 14.18 9.55 -2.98
C LYS A 167 12.74 9.04 -3.08
N PHE A 168 11.80 9.96 -3.27
CA PHE A 168 10.35 9.76 -3.34
C PHE A 168 9.98 8.40 -3.95
N SER A 169 9.35 7.52 -3.19
CA SER A 169 8.74 6.28 -3.69
C SER A 169 7.41 6.03 -2.98
N ILE A 170 6.52 5.28 -3.61
CA ILE A 170 5.29 4.79 -2.96
C ILE A 170 5.73 3.82 -1.86
N ILE A 171 5.39 4.11 -0.61
CA ILE A 171 5.77 3.26 0.53
C ILE A 171 4.70 2.24 0.88
N SER A 172 3.44 2.64 0.81
CA SER A 172 2.31 1.82 1.19
C SER A 172 1.08 2.24 0.40
N LEU A 173 0.16 1.29 0.22
CA LEU A 173 -1.20 1.54 -0.23
C LEU A 173 -2.13 0.99 0.83
N HIS A 174 -3.18 1.75 1.15
CA HIS A 174 -4.16 1.34 2.15
C HIS A 174 -5.57 1.69 1.67
N ALA A 175 -6.46 0.72 1.73
CA ALA A 175 -7.88 0.91 1.45
C ALA A 175 -8.61 1.12 2.78
N HIS A 176 -9.00 2.36 3.04
CA HIS A 176 -9.61 2.73 4.31
C HIS A 176 -11.04 2.19 4.46
N ILE A 177 -11.37 1.69 5.65
CA ILE A 177 -12.76 1.39 6.04
C ILE A 177 -13.18 2.28 7.21
N SER A 178 -14.47 2.61 7.28
CA SER A 178 -14.99 3.48 8.33
C SER A 178 -14.76 2.86 9.71
N GLY A 179 -14.17 3.64 10.63
CA GLY A 179 -13.92 3.22 12.01
C GLY A 179 -12.72 2.29 12.21
N GLU A 180 -11.87 2.12 11.20
CA GLU A 180 -10.65 1.32 11.36
C GLU A 180 -9.64 1.94 12.32
N ASP A 181 -8.76 1.08 12.84
CA ASP A 181 -7.58 1.52 13.58
C ASP A 181 -6.58 2.23 12.66
N LEU A 182 -6.13 3.42 13.07
CA LEU A 182 -5.24 4.29 12.31
C LEU A 182 -3.77 4.16 12.75
N ALA A 183 -3.42 3.20 13.61
CA ALA A 183 -2.05 2.98 14.09
C ALA A 183 -1.02 2.68 12.98
N PHE A 184 -1.45 2.29 11.77
CA PHE A 184 -0.54 2.09 10.63
C PHE A 184 0.14 3.39 10.14
N TYR A 185 -0.33 4.56 10.59
CA TYR A 185 0.34 5.83 10.31
C TYR A 185 1.58 6.09 11.18
N GLU A 186 1.75 5.36 12.28
CA GLU A 186 2.89 5.51 13.19
C GLU A 186 4.21 5.17 12.49
N GLY A 187 5.23 6.03 12.65
CA GLY A 187 6.56 5.86 12.06
C GLY A 187 6.70 6.37 10.62
N TYR A 188 5.64 6.97 10.05
CA TYR A 188 5.62 7.53 8.69
C TYR A 188 5.30 9.04 8.67
N GLU A 189 5.75 9.79 9.68
CA GLU A 189 5.44 11.22 9.88
C GLU A 189 5.96 12.11 8.76
N ALA A 190 7.11 11.75 8.17
CA ALA A 190 7.77 12.54 7.14
C ALA A 190 7.20 12.34 5.72
N GLY A 191 6.20 11.46 5.54
CA GLY A 191 5.61 11.15 4.24
C GLY A 191 4.69 12.23 3.67
N ILE A 192 4.40 12.12 2.37
CA ILE A 192 3.29 12.79 1.69
C ILE A 192 2.12 11.82 1.64
N TRP A 193 0.95 12.28 2.08
CA TRP A 193 -0.26 11.46 2.17
C TRP A 193 -1.30 11.91 1.15
N LEU A 194 -1.61 11.01 0.22
CA LEU A 194 -2.59 11.22 -0.83
C LEU A 194 -3.81 10.37 -0.51
N TYR A 195 -4.97 10.99 -0.50
CA TYR A 195 -6.24 10.34 -0.17
C TYR A 195 -7.22 10.56 -1.30
N PHE A 196 -8.04 9.55 -1.56
CA PHE A 196 -9.06 9.61 -2.59
C PHE A 196 -10.34 8.99 -2.03
N PRO A 197 -11.27 9.83 -1.50
CA PRO A 197 -12.50 9.33 -0.90
C PRO A 197 -13.39 8.75 -2.00
N LEU A 198 -13.71 7.45 -1.92
CA LEU A 198 -14.66 6.80 -2.82
C LEU A 198 -16.10 7.00 -2.34
N GLU A 199 -16.99 7.27 -3.28
CA GLU A 199 -18.42 7.36 -3.01
C GLU A 199 -19.04 5.96 -2.87
N LYS A 200 -20.25 5.91 -2.28
CA LYS A 200 -20.97 4.64 -2.13
C LYS A 200 -21.25 4.04 -3.51
N GLY A 201 -20.73 2.83 -3.74
CA GLY A 201 -20.88 2.12 -5.00
C GLY A 201 -19.88 2.51 -6.08
N GLU A 202 -19.04 3.52 -5.82
CA GLU A 202 -17.93 3.86 -6.70
C GLU A 202 -16.83 2.81 -6.59
N LYS A 203 -16.29 2.42 -7.74
CA LYS A 203 -15.29 1.35 -7.87
C LYS A 203 -14.19 1.81 -8.80
N ILE A 204 -12.98 1.35 -8.52
CA ILE A 204 -11.85 1.52 -9.44
C ILE A 204 -12.09 0.61 -10.66
N THR A 205 -12.03 1.20 -11.84
CA THR A 205 -12.24 0.52 -13.13
C THR A 205 -10.95 0.31 -13.89
N GLU A 206 -9.98 1.21 -13.70
CA GLU A 206 -8.69 1.16 -14.39
C GLU A 206 -7.59 1.59 -13.45
N ILE A 207 -6.46 0.88 -13.50
CA ILE A 207 -5.23 1.25 -12.80
C ILE A 207 -4.13 1.42 -13.84
N TRP A 208 -3.52 2.58 -13.85
CA TRP A 208 -2.44 2.93 -14.74
C TRP A 208 -1.17 3.19 -13.94
N LYS A 209 -0.01 2.95 -14.56
CA LYS A 209 1.27 3.44 -14.07
C LYS A 209 1.80 4.54 -14.97
N HIS A 210 2.50 5.47 -14.36
CA HIS A 210 3.23 6.52 -15.04
C HIS A 210 4.63 6.65 -14.42
N GLY A 211 5.61 7.07 -15.22
CA GLY A 211 7.01 7.16 -14.82
C GLY A 211 7.72 5.80 -14.89
N GLU A 212 9.02 5.86 -15.19
CA GLU A 212 9.88 4.67 -15.32
C GLU A 212 10.91 4.59 -14.18
N SER A 213 11.22 5.73 -13.55
CA SER A 213 12.13 5.79 -12.41
C SER A 213 11.36 5.87 -11.10
N LYS A 214 12.06 5.63 -9.98
CA LYS A 214 11.43 5.73 -8.66
C LYS A 214 10.91 7.15 -8.36
N ALA A 215 11.58 8.20 -8.84
CA ALA A 215 11.26 9.58 -8.45
C ALA A 215 10.06 10.19 -9.16
N ASP A 216 9.70 9.67 -10.33
CA ASP A 216 8.57 10.10 -11.16
C ASP A 216 7.46 9.04 -11.22
N LEU A 217 7.65 7.92 -10.52
CA LEU A 217 6.64 6.86 -10.43
C LEU A 217 5.35 7.40 -9.81
N ALA A 218 4.26 7.20 -10.53
CA ALA A 218 2.92 7.50 -10.09
C ALA A 218 1.96 6.37 -10.46
N LEU A 219 0.96 6.15 -9.61
CA LEU A 219 -0.20 5.34 -9.95
C LEU A 219 -1.36 6.26 -10.28
N ILE A 220 -2.17 5.87 -11.26
CA ILE A 220 -3.39 6.62 -11.58
C ILE A 220 -4.56 5.67 -11.51
N PHE A 221 -5.53 6.01 -10.67
CA PHE A 221 -6.78 5.27 -10.55
C PHE A 221 -7.88 6.04 -11.26
N LYS A 222 -8.66 5.33 -12.08
CA LYS A 222 -9.90 5.83 -12.66
C LYS A 222 -11.06 5.01 -12.11
N THR A 223 -12.18 5.66 -11.88
CA THR A 223 -13.38 5.02 -11.34
C THR A 223 -14.52 4.93 -12.35
N ASN A 224 -15.56 4.18 -12.00
CA ASN A 224 -16.82 4.11 -12.76
C ASN A 224 -17.64 5.42 -12.73
N HIS A 225 -17.24 6.39 -11.90
CA HIS A 225 -17.77 7.76 -11.91
C HIS A 225 -16.90 8.71 -12.75
N ASP A 226 -15.98 8.17 -13.56
CA ASP A 226 -15.00 8.90 -14.37
C ASP A 226 -14.11 9.87 -13.57
N ARG A 227 -13.99 9.67 -12.25
CA ARG A 227 -13.04 10.41 -11.42
C ARG A 227 -11.66 9.79 -11.58
N VAL A 228 -10.64 10.65 -11.63
CA VAL A 228 -9.25 10.26 -11.84
C VAL A 228 -8.39 10.78 -10.69
N ALA A 229 -7.63 9.89 -10.06
CA ALA A 229 -6.74 10.21 -8.94
C ALA A 229 -5.30 9.88 -9.30
N LEU A 230 -4.41 10.88 -9.21
CA LEU A 230 -2.97 10.73 -9.38
C LEU A 230 -2.30 10.53 -8.03
N PHE A 231 -1.67 9.37 -7.85
CA PHE A 231 -0.87 9.01 -6.68
C PHE A 231 0.62 9.11 -7.02
N GLY A 232 1.13 10.34 -7.04
CA GLY A 232 2.52 10.63 -7.36
C GLY A 232 2.73 12.12 -7.66
N PRO A 233 3.98 12.53 -7.96
CA PRO A 233 4.27 13.91 -8.31
C PRO A 233 3.63 14.30 -9.65
N GLN A 234 3.21 15.56 -9.74
CA GLN A 234 2.76 16.18 -10.98
C GLN A 234 3.97 16.45 -11.90
N LEU A 235 3.81 16.19 -13.19
CA LEU A 235 4.85 16.41 -14.19
C LEU A 235 5.06 17.89 -14.50
N LYS A 236 6.33 18.28 -14.69
CA LYS A 236 6.72 19.65 -15.12
C LYS A 236 6.49 19.88 -16.62
N SER A 237 6.52 18.83 -17.45
CA SER A 237 6.44 18.90 -18.91
C SER A 237 5.44 17.89 -19.46
N GLN A 238 4.81 18.23 -20.59
CA GLN A 238 3.81 17.41 -21.31
C GLN A 238 4.41 16.35 -22.24
N ALA A 239 5.74 16.24 -22.34
CA ALA A 239 6.36 15.10 -23.02
C ALA A 239 6.17 13.84 -22.15
N LEU A 240 4.97 13.28 -22.22
CA LEU A 240 4.51 12.14 -21.44
C LEU A 240 5.40 10.93 -21.75
N PRO A 241 6.01 10.26 -20.75
CA PRO A 241 6.04 8.81 -20.78
C PRO A 241 4.61 8.31 -21.00
N LEU A 242 4.41 7.38 -21.94
CA LEU A 242 3.11 6.76 -22.17
C LEU A 242 2.65 6.11 -20.86
N SER A 243 1.60 6.63 -20.23
CA SER A 243 0.94 5.96 -19.11
C SER A 243 0.51 4.57 -19.58
N ALA A 244 0.90 3.54 -18.83
CA ALA A 244 0.60 2.16 -19.18
C ALA A 244 -0.57 1.66 -18.33
N LEU A 245 -1.61 1.14 -18.98
CA LEU A 245 -2.69 0.43 -18.29
C LEU A 245 -2.11 -0.86 -17.70
N ILE A 246 -2.12 -0.97 -16.37
CA ILE A 246 -1.56 -2.13 -15.67
C ILE A 246 -2.63 -3.03 -15.08
N ASP A 247 -3.86 -2.56 -14.90
CA ASP A 247 -4.97 -3.40 -14.45
C ASP A 247 -6.36 -2.89 -14.84
N LEU A 248 -7.29 -3.85 -14.97
CA LEU A 248 -8.72 -3.67 -15.09
C LEU A 248 -9.41 -4.50 -13.99
N PRO A 249 -9.62 -3.93 -12.78
CA PRO A 249 -10.31 -4.61 -11.69
C PRO A 249 -11.69 -5.12 -12.09
N ARG A 250 -12.09 -6.29 -11.56
CA ARG A 250 -13.45 -6.82 -11.77
C ARG A 250 -14.46 -5.90 -11.11
N GLN A 251 -15.50 -5.55 -11.86
CA GLN A 251 -16.58 -4.70 -11.36
C GLN A 251 -17.59 -5.48 -10.50
N ASN A 252 -17.65 -6.80 -10.67
CA ASN A 252 -18.49 -7.73 -9.93
C ASN A 252 -17.59 -8.66 -9.09
N GLY A 253 -17.95 -8.90 -7.82
CA GLY A 253 -17.26 -9.86 -6.95
C GLY A 253 -15.97 -9.37 -6.29
N GLY A 254 -15.56 -8.11 -6.50
CA GLY A 254 -14.33 -7.54 -5.93
C GLY A 254 -13.07 -8.03 -6.66
N SER A 255 -11.94 -7.37 -6.39
CA SER A 255 -10.62 -7.77 -6.89
C SER A 255 -9.59 -7.42 -5.84
N ARG A 256 -8.57 -8.27 -5.67
CA ARG A 256 -7.45 -7.98 -4.78
C ARG A 256 -6.24 -7.51 -5.54
N LEU A 257 -5.62 -6.51 -4.94
CA LEU A 257 -4.33 -5.97 -5.31
C LEU A 257 -3.39 -6.23 -4.14
N PHE A 258 -2.24 -6.80 -4.43
CA PHE A 258 -1.16 -6.97 -3.47
C PHE A 258 0.00 -6.08 -3.87
N PHE A 259 0.76 -5.62 -2.89
CA PHE A 259 1.94 -4.80 -3.11
C PHE A 259 3.11 -5.32 -2.30
N GLU A 260 4.32 -5.10 -2.80
CA GLU A 260 5.55 -5.43 -2.09
C GLU A 260 5.66 -4.61 -0.80
N HIS A 261 5.71 -5.29 0.34
CA HIS A 261 6.05 -4.65 1.61
C HIS A 261 7.58 -4.59 1.77
N SER A 262 8.16 -3.40 1.58
CA SER A 262 9.60 -3.19 1.57
C SER A 262 9.99 -1.85 2.21
N PRO A 263 11.06 -1.79 3.01
CA PRO A 263 11.55 -0.53 3.59
C PRO A 263 12.05 0.45 2.52
N HIS A 264 12.22 0.01 1.27
CA HIS A 264 12.64 0.85 0.16
C HIS A 264 11.49 1.30 -0.75
N GLY A 265 10.24 1.05 -0.33
CA GLY A 265 9.03 1.33 -1.08
C GLY A 265 8.63 0.20 -2.03
N VAL A 266 7.39 0.30 -2.50
CA VAL A 266 6.71 -0.63 -3.39
C VAL A 266 7.34 -0.57 -4.77
N ARG A 267 7.91 -1.68 -5.24
CA ARG A 267 8.45 -1.81 -6.60
C ARG A 267 7.66 -2.78 -7.44
N SER A 268 6.87 -3.63 -6.81
CA SER A 268 6.03 -4.61 -7.48
C SER A 268 4.61 -4.62 -6.95
N LEU A 269 3.66 -4.81 -7.88
CA LEU A 269 2.26 -5.07 -7.59
C LEU A 269 1.90 -6.45 -8.11
N CYS A 270 0.99 -7.14 -7.43
CA CYS A 270 0.39 -8.38 -7.91
C CYS A 270 -1.12 -8.23 -8.02
N PHE A 271 -1.69 -8.75 -9.11
CA PHE A 271 -3.11 -8.65 -9.42
C PHE A 271 -3.71 -10.04 -9.65
N GLU A 272 -4.93 -10.28 -9.17
CA GLU A 272 -5.71 -11.51 -9.42
C GLU A 272 -6.48 -11.47 -10.75
N THR A 273 -6.39 -10.37 -11.48
CA THR A 273 -7.04 -10.16 -12.77
C THR A 273 -6.13 -10.56 -13.94
N PRO A 274 -6.69 -10.94 -15.09
CA PRO A 274 -5.90 -11.13 -16.32
C PRO A 274 -5.14 -9.86 -16.72
N LYS A 275 -4.06 -10.02 -17.48
CA LYS A 275 -3.33 -8.88 -18.04
C LYS A 275 -4.28 -8.10 -18.97
N PRO A 276 -4.40 -6.76 -18.83
CA PRO A 276 -5.22 -5.97 -19.73
C PRO A 276 -4.75 -6.09 -21.18
N GLU A 277 -5.69 -6.26 -22.10
CA GLU A 277 -5.39 -6.15 -23.54
C GLU A 277 -5.26 -4.66 -23.92
N PRO A 278 -4.22 -4.28 -24.69
CA PRO A 278 -4.08 -2.91 -25.16
C PRO A 278 -5.28 -2.56 -26.04
N ARG A 279 -6.12 -1.62 -25.59
CA ARG A 279 -7.19 -1.08 -26.43
C ARG A 279 -6.59 -0.01 -27.36
N PRO A 280 -6.64 -0.17 -28.69
CA PRO A 280 -6.18 0.87 -29.61
C PRO A 280 -6.90 2.18 -29.30
N GLY A 281 -6.14 3.26 -29.08
CA GLY A 281 -6.70 4.58 -28.75
C GLY A 281 -7.13 4.79 -27.30
N SER A 282 -6.89 3.84 -26.39
CA SER A 282 -7.07 4.11 -24.96
C SER A 282 -6.03 5.13 -24.48
N SER A 283 -6.48 6.37 -24.29
CA SER A 283 -5.67 7.44 -23.70
C SER A 283 -6.29 7.85 -22.38
N LEU A 284 -5.42 8.08 -21.40
CA LEU A 284 -5.82 8.59 -20.10
C LEU A 284 -5.64 10.11 -20.11
N ALA A 285 -6.75 10.85 -20.11
CA ALA A 285 -6.73 12.29 -19.97
C ALA A 285 -6.61 12.64 -18.48
N LEU A 286 -5.39 12.98 -18.04
CA LEU A 286 -5.22 13.62 -16.73
C LEU A 286 -5.77 15.04 -16.80
N GLN A 287 -6.52 15.43 -15.77
CA GLN A 287 -6.98 16.80 -15.66
C GLN A 287 -5.77 17.74 -15.60
N LYS A 288 -5.71 18.67 -16.55
CA LYS A 288 -4.66 19.68 -16.58
C LYS A 288 -4.95 20.71 -15.48
N PRO A 289 -3.97 21.03 -14.62
CA PRO A 289 -4.10 22.15 -13.70
C PRO A 289 -4.36 23.46 -14.46
N GLU A 290 -5.27 24.27 -13.93
CA GLU A 290 -5.59 25.62 -14.43
C GLU A 290 -4.47 26.59 -14.04
N SER A 291 -3.91 26.43 -12.84
CA SER A 291 -2.76 27.20 -12.37
C SER A 291 -1.41 26.67 -12.91
N PRO A 292 -0.41 27.55 -13.04
CA PRO A 292 0.93 27.15 -13.48
C PRO A 292 1.62 26.28 -12.43
N TYR A 293 2.48 25.36 -12.91
CA TYR A 293 3.34 24.57 -12.05
C TYR A 293 4.24 25.49 -11.18
N PRO A 294 4.31 25.29 -9.85
CA PRO A 294 5.10 26.15 -8.97
C PRO A 294 6.58 26.13 -9.31
N LYS A 295 7.24 27.30 -9.26
CA LYS A 295 8.65 27.39 -9.59
C LYS A 295 9.49 26.75 -8.48
N SER A 296 10.36 25.79 -8.84
CA SER A 296 11.38 25.22 -7.96
C SER A 296 12.51 24.54 -8.74
N PHE A 297 13.74 24.66 -8.23
CA PHE A 297 14.95 24.02 -8.78
C PHE A 297 15.06 22.52 -8.47
N SER A 298 14.48 22.04 -7.36
CA SER A 298 14.77 20.68 -6.86
C SER A 298 13.56 19.93 -6.31
N GLU A 299 12.40 20.58 -6.16
CA GLU A 299 11.22 19.95 -5.59
C GLU A 299 10.33 19.34 -6.67
N SER A 300 9.76 18.19 -6.32
CA SER A 300 8.64 17.57 -7.03
C SER A 300 7.37 18.00 -6.32
N TYR A 301 6.47 18.67 -7.04
CA TYR A 301 5.17 19.05 -6.52
C TYR A 301 4.15 17.97 -6.79
N PHE A 302 3.30 17.78 -5.81
CA PHE A 302 2.05 17.07 -5.90
C PHE A 302 0.94 18.08 -6.12
N TYR A 303 -0.12 17.62 -6.76
CA TYR A 303 -1.23 18.45 -7.17
C TYR A 303 -2.53 17.77 -6.79
N SER A 304 -3.47 18.55 -6.29
CA SER A 304 -4.82 18.12 -5.99
C SER A 304 -5.77 19.27 -6.23
N THR A 305 -7.02 18.94 -6.53
CA THR A 305 -8.08 19.91 -6.76
C THR A 305 -9.39 19.42 -6.21
N ALA A 306 -10.24 20.36 -5.79
CA ALA A 306 -11.62 20.07 -5.42
C ALA A 306 -12.54 21.19 -5.92
N ILE A 307 -13.78 20.80 -6.21
CA ILE A 307 -14.89 21.73 -6.44
C ILE A 307 -15.47 22.13 -5.08
N LEU A 308 -15.67 23.43 -4.88
CA LEU A 308 -16.16 24.00 -3.63
C LEU A 308 -17.68 24.20 -3.60
N ASP A 309 -18.34 24.05 -4.76
CA ASP A 309 -19.78 24.26 -4.88
C ASP A 309 -20.58 23.29 -3.99
N GLY A 310 -21.33 23.84 -3.05
CA GLY A 310 -22.25 23.10 -2.19
C GLY A 310 -21.57 22.28 -1.08
N ILE A 311 -20.37 22.68 -0.62
CA ILE A 311 -19.79 22.10 0.60
C ILE A 311 -20.64 22.50 1.81
N ASP A 312 -20.86 21.54 2.71
CA ASP A 312 -21.55 21.78 3.99
C ASP A 312 -20.54 21.93 5.14
N MET A 313 -19.48 21.12 5.13
CA MET A 313 -18.48 21.07 6.20
C MET A 313 -17.05 20.95 5.67
N ILE A 314 -16.12 21.58 6.38
CA ILE A 314 -14.68 21.48 6.13
C ILE A 314 -14.02 20.86 7.37
N THR A 315 -13.21 19.84 7.17
CA THR A 315 -12.35 19.27 8.22
C THR A 315 -10.89 19.55 7.87
N LEU A 316 -10.16 20.20 8.79
CA LEU A 316 -8.76 20.52 8.58
C LEU A 316 -7.89 19.29 8.82
N CYS A 317 -6.97 18.99 7.91
CA CYS A 317 -5.90 18.04 8.15
C CYS A 317 -4.67 18.81 8.66
N GLN A 318 -4.32 18.62 9.93
CA GLN A 318 -3.28 19.40 10.62
C GLN A 318 -2.20 18.49 11.22
N ARG A 319 -0.94 18.85 11.01
CA ARG A 319 0.19 18.14 11.65
C ARG A 319 1.31 19.09 12.05
N TYR A 320 2.15 18.64 12.98
CA TYR A 320 3.40 19.32 13.30
C TYR A 320 4.48 18.93 12.29
N VAL A 321 5.07 19.92 11.62
CA VAL A 321 6.22 19.77 10.74
C VAL A 321 7.29 20.73 11.22
N TRP A 322 8.45 20.20 11.62
CA TRP A 322 9.58 20.98 12.16
C TRP A 322 9.15 21.92 13.30
N GLY A 323 8.36 21.41 14.25
CA GLY A 323 7.88 22.15 15.41
C GLY A 323 6.75 23.14 15.15
N LYS A 324 6.30 23.31 13.89
CA LYS A 324 5.21 24.22 13.52
C LYS A 324 3.97 23.44 13.13
N ARG A 325 2.81 23.84 13.65
CA ARG A 325 1.52 23.29 13.20
C ARG A 325 1.21 23.81 11.80
N ARG A 326 0.96 22.90 10.86
CA ARG A 326 0.62 23.21 9.47
C ARG A 326 -0.71 22.58 9.12
N ILE A 327 -1.57 23.32 8.41
CA ILE A 327 -2.71 22.76 7.69
C ILE A 327 -2.14 22.22 6.38
N ILE A 328 -2.21 20.91 6.19
CA ILE A 328 -1.62 20.22 5.04
C ILE A 328 -2.65 19.89 3.96
N GLY A 329 -3.94 19.93 4.31
CA GLY A 329 -5.06 19.74 3.39
C GLY A 329 -6.41 19.92 4.08
N LEU A 330 -7.47 19.83 3.28
CA LEU A 330 -8.86 20.00 3.68
C LEU A 330 -9.67 18.82 3.18
N LEU A 331 -10.39 18.16 4.09
CA LEU A 331 -11.44 17.20 3.74
C LEU A 331 -12.78 17.95 3.68
N LEU A 332 -13.44 17.84 2.54
CA LEU A 332 -14.66 18.56 2.20
C LEU A 332 -15.83 17.57 2.22
N GLN A 333 -16.90 17.93 2.91
CA GLN A 333 -18.10 17.11 3.03
C GLN A 333 -19.28 17.85 2.43
N PHE A 334 -20.04 17.16 1.60
CA PHE A 334 -21.21 17.66 0.91
C PHE A 334 -22.46 16.94 1.41
N SER A 335 -23.62 17.53 1.10
CA SER A 335 -24.90 16.92 1.39
C SER A 335 -25.01 15.51 0.80
N GLY A 336 -25.66 14.62 1.55
CA GLY A 336 -25.75 13.19 1.18
C GLY A 336 -24.49 12.37 1.51
N GLY A 337 -23.51 12.94 2.21
CA GLY A 337 -22.32 12.21 2.70
C GLY A 337 -21.21 12.05 1.66
N ARG A 338 -21.32 12.71 0.50
CA ARG A 338 -20.25 12.76 -0.50
C ARG A 338 -19.06 13.52 0.08
N GLN A 339 -17.86 13.06 -0.26
CA GLN A 339 -16.61 13.67 0.20
C GLN A 339 -15.68 13.99 -0.98
N SER A 340 -14.90 15.04 -0.81
CA SER A 340 -13.77 15.39 -1.67
C SER A 340 -12.63 15.92 -0.79
N CYS A 341 -11.44 16.08 -1.32
CA CYS A 341 -10.34 16.66 -0.57
C CYS A 341 -9.37 17.42 -1.45
N VAL A 342 -8.62 18.32 -0.81
CA VAL A 342 -7.55 19.08 -1.45
C VAL A 342 -6.35 19.16 -0.49
N GLY A 343 -5.14 19.14 -1.02
CA GLY A 343 -3.91 19.00 -0.26
C GLY A 343 -3.64 17.56 0.17
N GLN A 344 -2.87 17.41 1.25
CA GLN A 344 -2.58 16.12 1.86
C GLN A 344 -3.63 15.78 2.91
N ILE A 345 -4.07 14.52 2.94
CA ILE A 345 -4.98 14.01 3.95
C ILE A 345 -4.36 12.78 4.61
N ARG A 346 -4.24 12.85 5.92
CA ARG A 346 -3.85 11.76 6.80
C ARG A 346 -4.93 11.66 7.87
N LEU A 347 -5.66 10.55 7.93
CA LEU A 347 -6.93 10.50 8.68
C LEU A 347 -6.76 10.70 10.19
N ASP A 348 -5.62 10.29 10.76
CA ASP A 348 -5.28 10.52 12.19
C ASP A 348 -4.89 11.98 12.51
N CYS A 349 -4.73 12.81 11.48
CA CYS A 349 -4.41 14.24 11.58
C CYS A 349 -5.63 15.14 11.31
N LEU A 350 -6.83 14.55 11.14
CA LEU A 350 -8.05 15.31 10.95
C LEU A 350 -8.53 15.92 12.27
N GLY A 351 -8.84 17.22 12.23
CA GLY A 351 -9.50 17.91 13.33
C GLY A 351 -11.01 17.64 13.37
N ASN A 352 -11.74 18.47 14.11
CA ASN A 352 -13.20 18.43 14.13
C ASN A 352 -13.76 19.02 12.82
N PRO A 353 -14.85 18.44 12.26
CA PRO A 353 -15.59 19.07 11.17
C PRO A 353 -16.11 20.44 11.56
N LEU A 354 -15.94 21.42 10.67
CA LEU A 354 -16.36 22.80 10.85
C LEU A 354 -17.53 23.09 9.88
N PRO A 355 -18.73 23.41 10.37
CA PRO A 355 -19.86 23.76 9.51
C PRO A 355 -19.64 25.12 8.85
N LEU A 356 -19.95 25.22 7.55
CA LEU A 356 -19.81 26.47 6.80
C LEU A 356 -20.98 27.45 7.04
N GLY A 357 -22.14 26.97 7.48
CA GLY A 357 -23.28 27.82 7.79
C GLY A 357 -23.65 28.76 6.63
N SER A 358 -23.63 30.08 6.88
CA SER A 358 -23.89 31.11 5.88
C SER A 358 -22.63 31.79 5.33
N HIS A 359 -21.44 31.24 5.60
CA HIS A 359 -20.18 31.81 5.11
C HIS A 359 -20.08 31.67 3.59
N GLN A 360 -19.63 32.72 2.92
CA GLN A 360 -19.41 32.73 1.46
C GLN A 360 -17.95 32.51 1.08
N SER A 361 -17.02 32.77 2.00
CA SER A 361 -15.58 32.63 1.81
C SER A 361 -14.93 32.06 3.07
N ILE A 362 -13.75 31.50 2.89
CA ILE A 362 -12.79 31.18 3.95
C ILE A 362 -11.47 31.90 3.68
N TRP A 363 -10.69 32.15 4.72
CA TRP A 363 -9.41 32.83 4.65
C TRP A 363 -8.30 31.89 5.09
N LEU A 364 -7.38 31.58 4.17
CA LEU A 364 -6.20 30.77 4.46
C LEU A 364 -5.04 31.68 4.83
N GLY A 365 -4.54 31.56 6.06
CA GLY A 365 -3.39 32.29 6.54
C GLY A 365 -2.10 31.53 6.28
N PHE A 366 -1.25 32.07 5.42
CA PHE A 366 0.05 31.52 5.09
C PHE A 366 1.14 32.07 6.02
N SER A 367 1.91 31.18 6.61
CA SER A 367 3.16 31.50 7.30
C SER A 367 4.35 31.03 6.48
N LYS A 368 5.57 31.41 6.88
CA LYS A 368 6.81 30.97 6.23
C LYS A 368 7.73 30.20 7.17
N ASP A 369 8.42 29.24 6.60
CA ASP A 369 9.53 28.55 7.25
C ASP A 369 10.73 28.53 6.32
N ASP A 370 11.83 29.19 6.68
CA ASP A 370 12.96 29.40 5.76
C ASP A 370 12.48 29.93 4.39
N HIS A 371 11.65 30.96 4.41
CA HIS A 371 10.97 31.58 3.26
C HIS A 371 10.03 30.67 2.45
N ARG A 372 9.77 29.43 2.88
CA ARG A 372 8.85 28.49 2.22
C ARG A 372 7.43 28.65 2.78
N PRO A 373 6.44 29.01 1.95
CA PRO A 373 5.07 29.22 2.42
C PRO A 373 4.38 27.91 2.80
N PHE A 374 3.57 27.95 3.86
CA PHE A 374 2.66 26.87 4.25
C PHE A 374 1.39 27.45 4.88
N VAL A 375 0.28 26.73 4.75
CA VAL A 375 -0.98 27.14 5.41
C VAL A 375 -0.88 26.88 6.91
N SER A 376 -1.08 27.93 7.71
CA SER A 376 -0.94 27.90 9.17
C SER A 376 -2.27 27.98 9.90
N VAL A 377 -3.26 28.65 9.31
CA VAL A 377 -4.56 28.93 9.92
C VAL A 377 -5.64 29.06 8.85
N LEU A 378 -6.89 28.77 9.24
CA LEU A 378 -8.09 28.98 8.45
C LEU A 378 -9.09 29.76 9.30
N GLU A 379 -9.68 30.81 8.73
CA GLU A 379 -10.74 31.61 9.36
C GLU A 379 -11.96 31.72 8.44
N PHE A 380 -13.15 31.89 9.03
CA PHE A 380 -14.42 32.03 8.30
C PHE A 380 -14.85 33.48 8.08
N SER A 381 -14.18 34.42 8.75
CA SER A 381 -14.38 35.85 8.61
C SER A 381 -13.10 36.51 8.13
N GLU A 382 -13.23 37.70 7.54
CA GLU A 382 -12.06 38.47 7.13
C GLU A 382 -11.13 38.73 8.34
N PRO A 383 -9.88 38.25 8.28
CA PRO A 383 -8.96 38.33 9.38
C PRO A 383 -8.33 39.72 9.45
N LYS A 384 -7.97 40.15 10.67
CA LYS A 384 -7.16 41.36 10.83
C LYS A 384 -5.73 41.12 10.32
N PRO A 385 -5.08 42.14 9.75
CA PRO A 385 -3.67 42.06 9.39
C PRO A 385 -2.85 41.56 10.59
N THR A 386 -2.19 40.43 10.41
CA THR A 386 -1.40 39.76 11.44
C THR A 386 0.03 39.67 10.95
N GLU A 387 0.97 40.12 11.79
CA GLU A 387 2.38 40.13 11.42
C GLU A 387 2.87 38.71 11.08
N GLY A 388 3.57 38.58 9.94
CA GLY A 388 4.11 37.30 9.48
C GLY A 388 3.10 36.32 8.87
N VAL A 389 1.82 36.72 8.74
CA VAL A 389 0.76 35.93 8.10
C VAL A 389 0.27 36.62 6.84
N TRP A 390 0.25 35.91 5.72
CA TRP A 390 -0.32 36.37 4.46
C TRP A 390 -1.67 35.69 4.23
N TRP A 391 -2.73 36.47 4.24
CA TRP A 391 -4.08 35.94 4.06
C TRP A 391 -4.45 35.79 2.59
N PHE A 392 -5.10 34.69 2.26
CA PHE A 392 -5.61 34.37 0.93
C PHE A 392 -7.09 33.98 1.06
N GLU A 393 -7.96 34.80 0.48
CA GLU A 393 -9.39 34.52 0.41
C GLU A 393 -9.68 33.40 -0.59
N VAL A 394 -10.54 32.48 -0.19
CA VAL A 394 -11.09 31.42 -1.03
C VAL A 394 -12.61 31.51 -0.94
N GLU A 395 -13.24 31.86 -2.05
CA GLU A 395 -14.69 31.86 -2.16
C GLU A 395 -15.18 30.40 -2.18
N LEU A 396 -16.29 30.10 -1.52
CA LEU A 396 -16.83 28.74 -1.37
C LEU A 396 -17.63 28.30 -2.61
N PHE A 397 -17.12 28.59 -3.79
CA PHE A 397 -17.66 28.16 -5.09
C PHE A 397 -16.53 27.94 -6.10
N GLY A 398 -16.77 27.19 -7.16
CA GLY A 398 -15.76 26.94 -8.19
C GLY A 398 -14.60 26.03 -7.72
N ARG A 399 -13.43 26.14 -8.34
CA ARG A 399 -12.32 25.20 -8.18
C ARG A 399 -11.23 25.73 -7.24
N LEU A 400 -10.84 24.91 -6.28
CA LEU A 400 -9.64 25.11 -5.47
C LEU A 400 -8.54 24.16 -5.96
N GLU A 401 -7.35 24.70 -6.15
CA GLU A 401 -6.16 23.94 -6.54
C GLU A 401 -5.09 24.09 -5.46
N TRP A 402 -4.46 22.99 -5.08
CA TRP A 402 -3.42 22.99 -4.06
C TRP A 402 -2.21 22.22 -4.55
N TRP A 403 -1.12 22.96 -4.68
CA TRP A 403 0.21 22.44 -4.96
C TRP A 403 0.98 22.28 -3.68
N PHE A 404 1.61 21.13 -3.49
CA PHE A 404 2.38 20.88 -2.27
C PHE A 404 3.59 20.01 -2.51
N SER A 405 4.62 20.26 -1.70
CA SER A 405 5.79 19.41 -1.54
C SER A 405 5.94 19.05 -0.06
N LEU A 406 7.04 18.39 0.30
CA LEU A 406 7.39 18.19 1.71
C LEU A 406 7.64 19.51 2.46
N LYS A 407 8.00 20.58 1.74
CA LYS A 407 8.55 21.80 2.36
C LYS A 407 7.62 23.00 2.27
N GLN A 408 6.81 23.07 1.21
CA GLN A 408 5.98 24.24 0.90
C GLN A 408 4.67 23.88 0.21
N SER A 409 3.76 24.84 0.22
CA SER A 409 2.50 24.78 -0.50
C SER A 409 2.15 26.09 -1.19
N GLN A 410 1.45 25.99 -2.30
CA GLN A 410 0.80 27.11 -2.97
C GLN A 410 -0.64 26.72 -3.28
N VAL A 411 -1.57 27.62 -2.97
CA VAL A 411 -3.00 27.45 -3.25
C VAL A 411 -3.38 28.42 -4.35
N CYS A 412 -4.19 27.95 -5.29
CA CYS A 412 -4.71 28.74 -6.39
C CYS A 412 -6.23 28.61 -6.43
N HIS A 413 -6.90 29.72 -6.69
CA HIS A 413 -8.36 29.79 -6.72
C HIS A 413 -8.79 30.98 -7.58
N MET A 414 -9.72 30.75 -8.51
CA MET A 414 -10.29 31.80 -9.38
C MET A 414 -9.23 32.69 -10.06
N GLY A 415 -8.15 32.06 -10.56
CA GLY A 415 -7.03 32.75 -11.22
C GLY A 415 -6.06 33.50 -10.29
N LYS A 416 -6.33 33.54 -8.98
CA LYS A 416 -5.43 34.10 -7.96
C LYS A 416 -4.56 33.00 -7.35
N SER A 417 -3.38 33.36 -6.87
CA SER A 417 -2.48 32.45 -6.17
C SER A 417 -2.05 33.02 -4.83
N SER A 418 -1.89 32.14 -3.85
CA SER A 418 -1.26 32.44 -2.56
C SER A 418 0.22 32.83 -2.73
N PRO A 419 0.92 33.25 -1.65
CA PRO A 419 2.33 33.62 -1.74
C PRO A 419 3.18 32.60 -2.51
N PRO A 420 4.09 33.06 -3.37
CA PRO A 420 4.84 32.19 -4.27
C PRO A 420 5.78 31.26 -3.52
N THR A 421 6.00 30.08 -4.08
CA THR A 421 6.98 29.11 -3.59
C THR A 421 8.40 29.65 -3.73
N ARG A 422 9.27 29.25 -2.80
CA ARG A 422 10.71 29.51 -2.91
C ARG A 422 11.31 28.61 -3.97
N LEU A 423 12.20 29.18 -4.79
CA LEU A 423 12.95 28.47 -5.83
C LEU A 423 13.86 27.37 -5.27
#